data_AF-A0A819S9M2-F1
#
_entry.id   AF-A0A819S9M2-F1
#
_cell.length_a   1.000
_cell.length_b   1.000
_cell.length_c   1.000
_cell.angle_alpha   90.00
_cell.angle_beta   90.00
_cell.angle_gamma   90.00
#
_symmetry.space_group_name_H-M   'P 1'
#
loop_
_entity.id
_entity.type
_entity.pdbx_description
1 polymer ?
#
loop_
_entity_poly.entity_id
_entity_poly.type
_entity_poly.pdbx_seq_one_letter_code
_entity_poly.pdbx_strand_id
1 'polypeptide(L)' 'HTALNIQAIAIHNELRTVFGDDAPSFRTVARCAQCFCEGQEDIQDKEQCGRPVTEIIP' A
#
# COMPACT_ATOMS: atom_id res chain seq x y z
N HIS A 1 1.68 -22.06 -4.37
CA HIS A 1 1.83 -20.96 -3.40
C HIS A 1 3.28 -20.54 -3.38
N THR A 2 3.62 -19.52 -4.15
CA THR A 2 4.97 -18.94 -4.18
C THR A 2 5.05 -17.99 -3.00
N ALA A 3 5.64 -18.43 -1.88
CA ALA A 3 5.92 -17.52 -0.77
C ALA A 3 6.99 -16.54 -1.23
N LEU A 4 6.57 -15.37 -1.72
CA LEU A 4 7.49 -14.29 -2.04
C LEU A 4 8.16 -13.87 -0.73
N ASN A 5 9.48 -14.02 -0.65
CA ASN A 5 10.25 -13.56 0.52
C ASN A 5 10.50 -12.05 0.41
N ILE A 6 9.46 -11.26 0.65
CA ILE A 6 9.50 -9.81 0.52
C ILE A 6 10.03 -9.19 1.81
N GLN A 7 11.28 -8.75 1.80
CA GLN A 7 11.90 -8.09 2.94
C GLN A 7 11.58 -6.59 2.95
N ALA A 8 10.49 -6.20 3.61
CA ALA A 8 10.02 -4.81 3.67
C ALA A 8 11.09 -3.81 4.16
N ILE A 9 11.99 -4.23 5.04
CA ILE A 9 13.08 -3.39 5.54
C ILE A 9 14.10 -3.05 4.46
N ALA A 10 14.45 -4.00 3.60
CA ALA A 10 15.39 -3.78 2.50
C ALA A 10 14.79 -2.80 1.49
N ILE A 11 13.52 -3.01 1.12
CA ILE A 11 12.78 -2.15 0.19
C ILE A 11 12.67 -0.72 0.73
N HIS A 12 12.29 -0.55 2.00
CA HIS A 12 12.19 0.77 2.60
C HIS A 12 13.55 1.50 2.62
N ASN A 13 14.64 0.79 2.92
CA ASN A 13 15.97 1.40 2.91
C ASN A 13 16.38 1.85 1.51
N GLU A 14 16.12 1.04 0.48
CA GLU A 14 16.38 1.39 -0.92
C GLU A 14 15.56 2.61 -1.37
N LEU A 15 14.26 2.63 -1.06
CA LEU A 15 13.39 3.77 -1.33
C LEU A 15 13.89 5.04 -0.65
N ARG A 16 14.33 4.95 0.61
CA ARG A 16 14.89 6.09 1.34
C ARG A 16 16.22 6.58 0.78
N THR A 17 17.03 5.68 0.19
CA THR A 17 18.26 6.08 -0.50
C THR A 17 17.98 6.89 -1.77
N VAL A 18 16.90 6.58 -2.50
CA VAL A 18 16.55 7.27 -3.75
C VAL A 18 15.72 8.55 -3.50
N PHE A 19 14.72 8.49 -2.63
CA PHE A 19 13.73 9.55 -2.43
C PHE A 19 13.93 10.36 -1.13
N GLY A 20 14.87 9.96 -0.26
CA GLY A 20 15.12 10.66 0.99
C GLY A 20 13.87 10.74 1.87
N ASP A 21 13.51 11.96 2.28
CA ASP A 21 12.36 12.23 3.14
C ASP A 21 11.00 12.13 2.41
N ASP A 22 11.00 12.16 1.07
CA ASP A 22 9.80 11.94 0.26
C ASP A 22 9.45 10.44 0.12
N ALA A 23 10.30 9.55 0.64
CA ALA A 23 10.04 8.11 0.62
C ALA A 23 8.80 7.75 1.45
N PRO A 24 8.02 6.74 1.02
CA PRO A 24 6.89 6.25 1.81
C PRO A 24 7.36 5.68 3.14
N SER A 25 6.56 5.89 4.19
CA SER A 25 6.87 5.38 5.52
C SER A 25 7.09 3.86 5.53
N PHE A 26 7.97 3.37 6.41
CA PHE A 26 8.17 1.93 6.60
C PHE A 26 6.86 1.15 6.80
N ARG A 27 5.90 1.73 7.54
CA ARG A 27 4.59 1.11 7.78
C ARG A 27 3.82 0.88 6.48
N THR A 28 3.87 1.84 5.57
CA THR A 28 3.26 1.72 4.23
C THR A 28 3.93 0.60 3.44
N VAL A 29 5.27 0.58 3.39
CA VAL A 29 6.04 -0.46 2.67
C VAL A 29 5.78 -1.86 3.23
N ALA A 30 5.74 -2.00 4.55
CA ALA A 30 5.44 -3.28 5.21
C ALA A 30 4.04 -3.80 4.89
N ARG A 31 3.05 -2.90 4.85
CA ARG A 31 1.68 -3.27 4.46
C ARG A 31 1.60 -3.71 2.99
N CYS A 32 2.26 -2.99 2.09
CA CYS A 32 2.32 -3.39 0.68
C CYS A 32 3.01 -4.75 0.51
N ALA A 33 4.15 -4.97 1.18
CA ALA A 33 4.85 -6.26 1.18
C ALA A 33 3.94 -7.42 1.65
N GLN A 34 3.15 -7.20 2.70
CA GLN A 34 2.15 -8.16 3.15
C GLN A 34 1.09 -8.46 2.08
N CYS A 35 0.51 -7.42 1.46
CA CYS A 35 -0.49 -7.60 0.39
C CYS A 35 0.06 -8.42 -0.78
N PHE A 36 1.31 -8.17 -1.20
CA PHE A 36 1.95 -8.96 -2.25
C PHE A 36 2.21 -10.41 -1.82
N CYS A 37 2.62 -10.66 -0.57
CA CYS A 37 2.74 -12.01 -0.03
C CYS A 37 1.39 -12.77 0.00
N GLU A 38 0.28 -12.04 0.14
CA GLU A 38 -1.09 -12.57 0.08
C GLU A 38 -1.59 -12.78 -1.36
N GLY A 39 -0.80 -12.42 -2.37
CA GLY A 39 -1.14 -12.56 -3.78
C GLY A 39 -1.98 -11.39 -4.34
N GLN A 40 -2.07 -10.28 -3.61
CA GLN A 40 -2.70 -9.06 -4.12
C GLN A 40 -1.69 -8.30 -4.99
N GLU A 41 -1.87 -8.38 -6.31
CA GLU A 41 -0.99 -7.73 -7.31
C GLU A 41 -1.51 -6.37 -7.76
N ASP A 42 -2.75 -6.02 -7.42
CA ASP A 42 -3.35 -4.73 -7.76
C ASP A 42 -2.68 -3.60 -6.97
N ILE A 43 -2.18 -2.61 -7.71
CA ILE A 43 -1.47 -1.44 -7.20
C ILE A 43 -2.40 -0.24 -6.98
N GLN A 44 -3.65 -0.34 -7.42
CA GLN A 44 -4.63 0.73 -7.24
C GLN A 44 -5.14 0.76 -5.80
N ASP A 45 -5.48 1.96 -5.33
CA ASP A 45 -6.21 2.09 -4.07
C ASP A 45 -7.58 1.44 -4.17
N LYS A 46 -8.03 0.83 -3.07
CA LYS A 46 -9.41 0.35 -2.96
C LYS A 46 -10.37 1.53 -3.05
N GLU A 47 -11.57 1.25 -3.56
CA GLU A 47 -12.64 2.23 -3.64
C GLU A 47 -12.82 2.94 -2.28
N GLN A 48 -12.63 4.26 -2.28
CA GLN A 48 -12.80 5.06 -1.09
C GLN A 48 -14.30 5.19 -0.82
N CYS A 49 -14.73 5.04 0.44
CA CYS A 49 -16.11 5.32 0.80
C CYS A 49 -16.43 6.77 0.45
N GLY A 50 -17.29 6.95 -0.55
CA GLY A 50 -17.73 8.27 -0.99
C GLY A 50 -18.49 9.02 0.10
N ARG A 51 -18.75 10.31 -0.14
CA ARG A 51 -19.64 11.09 0.72
C ARG A 51 -21.03 10.42 0.72
N PRO A 52 -21.67 10.23 1.89
CA PRO A 52 -23.03 9.71 1.92
C PRO A 52 -23.94 10.63 1.08
N VAL A 53 -24.69 10.04 0.17
CA VAL A 53 -25.66 10.77 -0.65
C VAL A 53 -26.82 11.11 0.28
N THR A 54 -27.03 12.40 0.56
CA THR A 54 -28.25 12.86 1.22
C THR A 54 -29.40 12.65 0.23
N GLU A 55 -30.28 11.70 0.49
CA GLU A 55 -31.53 11.58 -0.26
C GLU A 55 -32.34 12.87 -0.05
N ILE A 56 -32.55 13.61 -1.14
CA ILE A 56 -33.52 14.72 -1.15
C ILE A 56 -34.88 14.04 -1.23
N ILE A 57 -35.52 13.84 -0.08
CA ILE A 57 -36.90 13.33 0.00
C ILE A 57 -37.79 14.40 -0.67
N PRO A 58 -38.60 14.05 -1.69
CA PRO A 58 -39.49 14.99 -2.39
C PRO A 58 -40.63 15.50 -1.53
#